data_AF-A0A6N9R8U9-F1
#
_entry.id   AF-A0A6N9R8U9-F1
#
_cell.length_a   1.000
_cell.length_b   1.000
_cell.length_c   1.000
_cell.angle_alpha   90.00
_cell.angle_beta   90.00
_cell.angle_gamma   90.00
#
_symmetry.space_group_name_H-M   'P 1'
#
loop_
_entity.id
_entity.type
_entity.pdbx_description
1 polymer ?
#
loop_
_entity_poly.entity_id
_entity_poly.type
_entity_poly.pdbx_seq_one_letter_code
_entity_poly.pdbx_strand_id
1 'polypeptide(L)'
;MSMRPQARYARTIERRPSWRSVALNALLRLTMRRRLAHDADVVALRSQYEKFDARQFKVDPAAVRSAVDCGAVPCEWLTVPETRAERVILYLHGGSFAFRFPNAYAAFAA
;
A
#
# COMPACT_ATOMS: atom_id res chain seq x y z
N MET A 1 7.98 -8.48 -35.08
CA MET A 1 8.08 -8.51 -33.61
C MET A 1 7.03 -9.51 -33.11
N SER A 2 7.43 -10.74 -32.77
CA SER A 2 6.51 -11.86 -32.52
C SER A 2 5.96 -11.81 -31.08
N MET A 3 4.64 -11.71 -30.95
CA MET A 3 3.93 -11.61 -29.67
C MET A 3 3.82 -13.02 -29.07
N ARG A 4 4.52 -13.27 -27.95
CA ARG A 4 4.44 -14.57 -27.24
C ARG A 4 3.00 -14.80 -26.74
N PRO A 5 2.51 -16.06 -26.73
CA PRO A 5 1.17 -16.37 -26.22
C PRO A 5 1.07 -15.98 -24.74
N GLN A 6 0.05 -15.20 -24.36
CA GLN A 6 -0.20 -14.89 -22.95
C GLN A 6 -0.56 -16.17 -22.19
N ALA A 7 0.08 -16.37 -21.04
CA ALA A 7 -0.20 -17.52 -20.18
C ALA A 7 -1.66 -17.49 -19.69
N ARG A 8 -2.31 -18.66 -19.55
CA ARG A 8 -3.74 -18.79 -19.16
C ARG A 8 -4.13 -18.10 -17.85
N TYR A 9 -3.17 -17.78 -16.99
CA TYR A 9 -3.41 -17.05 -15.74
C TYR A 9 -3.33 -15.53 -15.88
N ALA A 10 -2.87 -15.01 -17.02
CA ALA A 10 -2.68 -13.59 -17.25
C ALA A 10 -3.83 -13.03 -18.10
N ARG A 11 -4.58 -12.08 -17.52
CA ARG A 11 -5.58 -11.29 -18.25
C ARG A 11 -5.13 -9.84 -18.29
N THR A 12 -4.90 -9.32 -19.49
CA THR A 12 -4.61 -7.89 -19.67
C THR A 12 -5.91 -7.13 -19.81
N ILE A 13 -6.10 -6.10 -18.98
CA ILE A 13 -7.27 -5.22 -19.04
C ILE A 13 -6.80 -3.89 -19.63
N GLU A 14 -7.29 -3.55 -20.81
CA GLU A 14 -7.03 -2.26 -21.43
C GLU A 14 -7.90 -1.19 -20.73
N ARG A 15 -7.26 -0.21 -20.07
CA ARG A 15 -7.97 0.90 -19.43
C ARG A 15 -7.84 2.17 -20.26
N ARG A 16 -8.97 2.74 -20.68
CA ARG A 16 -9.04 4.14 -21.13
C ARG A 16 -9.25 5.04 -19.91
N PRO A 17 -8.35 6.00 -19.62
CA PRO A 17 -8.51 6.88 -18.48
C PRO A 17 -9.75 7.76 -18.66
N SER A 18 -10.60 7.83 -17.64
CA SER A 18 -11.75 8.73 -17.66
C SER A 18 -11.29 10.16 -17.41
N TRP A 19 -12.04 11.15 -17.88
CA TRP A 19 -11.74 12.56 -17.58
C TRP A 19 -11.65 12.84 -16.07
N ARG A 20 -12.43 12.13 -15.25
CA ARG A 20 -12.35 12.18 -13.79
C ARG A 20 -10.99 11.73 -13.27
N SER A 21 -10.45 10.61 -13.77
CA SER A 21 -9.13 10.12 -13.34
C SER A 21 -8.01 11.03 -13.85
N VAL A 22 -8.14 11.60 -15.05
CA VAL A 22 -7.20 12.59 -15.59
C VAL A 22 -7.18 13.85 -14.70
N ALA A 23 -8.34 14.41 -14.38
CA ALA A 23 -8.44 15.59 -13.52
C ALA A 23 -7.90 15.33 -12.11
N LEU A 24 -8.25 14.18 -11.51
CA LEU A 24 -7.73 13.77 -10.21
C LEU A 24 -6.20 13.63 -10.24
N ASN A 25 -5.64 12.97 -11.26
CA ASN A 25 -4.19 12.81 -11.41
C ASN A 25 -3.49 14.16 -11.56
N ALA A 26 -4.08 15.12 -12.29
CA ALA A 26 -3.53 16.47 -12.41
C ALA A 26 -3.52 17.18 -11.05
N LEU A 27 -4.63 17.13 -10.31
CA LEU A 27 -4.74 17.73 -8.98
C LEU A 27 -3.73 17.11 -8.00
N LEU A 28 -3.59 15.79 -7.99
CA LEU A 28 -2.63 15.07 -7.13
C LEU A 28 -1.19 15.46 -7.47
N ARG A 29 -0.85 15.58 -8.76
CA ARG A 29 0.49 16.02 -9.18
C ARG A 29 0.80 17.42 -8.71
N LEU A 30 -0.16 18.35 -8.74
CA LEU A 30 0.05 19.72 -8.30
C LEU A 30 0.19 19.84 -6.78
N THR A 31 -0.60 19.07 -6.02
CA THR A 31 -0.63 19.16 -4.56
C THR A 31 0.48 18.37 -3.88
N MET A 32 0.89 17.22 -4.44
CA MET A 32 1.91 16.36 -3.83
C MET A 32 3.36 16.72 -4.24
N ARG A 33 3.56 17.37 -5.40
CA ARG A 33 4.92 17.74 -5.90
C ARG A 33 5.71 18.65 -4.96
N ARG A 34 5.04 19.38 -4.05
CA ARG A 34 5.69 20.37 -3.18
C ARG A 34 6.30 19.79 -1.89
N ARG A 35 6.19 18.49 -1.62
CA ARG A 35 6.47 17.93 -0.27
C ARG A 35 7.77 17.12 -0.10
N LEU A 36 8.48 16.76 -1.17
CA LEU A 36 9.78 16.09 -1.05
C LEU A 36 10.83 16.94 -1.75
N ALA A 37 11.47 17.82 -0.99
CA ALA A 37 12.73 18.42 -1.40
C ALA A 37 13.81 17.32 -1.48
N HIS A 38 14.80 17.48 -2.35
CA HIS A 38 15.81 16.46 -2.62
C HIS A 38 16.73 16.17 -1.40
N ASP A 39 16.77 17.11 -0.46
CA ASP A 39 17.52 17.12 0.79
C ASP A 39 16.65 16.87 2.04
N ALA A 40 15.41 16.41 1.86
CA ALA A 40 14.52 16.17 2.98
C ALA A 40 15.04 15.05 3.88
N ASP A 41 15.11 15.32 5.19
CA ASP A 41 15.48 14.32 6.19
C ASP A 41 14.43 13.19 6.23
N VAL A 42 14.86 12.00 5.80
CA VAL A 42 14.03 10.80 5.73
C VAL A 42 13.54 10.39 7.12
N VAL A 43 14.31 10.62 8.19
CA VAL A 43 13.91 10.30 9.56
C VAL A 43 12.75 11.20 9.99
N ALA A 44 12.89 12.52 9.81
CA ALA A 44 11.81 13.47 10.07
C ALA A 44 10.55 13.15 9.25
N LEU A 45 10.70 12.80 7.97
CA LEU A 45 9.59 12.42 7.10
C LEU A 45 8.89 11.14 7.58
N ARG A 46 9.64 10.12 8.02
CA ARG A 46 9.06 8.89 8.59
C ARG A 46 8.19 9.22 9.80
N SER A 47 8.68 10.01 10.75
CA SER A 47 7.91 10.40 11.93
C SER A 47 6.68 11.24 11.58
N GLN A 48 6.80 12.13 10.58
CA GLN A 48 5.65 12.91 10.10
C GLN A 48 4.58 12.02 9.47
N TYR A 49 5.00 11.07 8.64
CA TYR A 49 4.09 10.14 7.97
C TYR A 49 3.45 9.13 8.90
N GLU A 50 4.16 8.66 9.93
CA GLU A 50 3.58 7.80 10.96
C GLU A 50 2.46 8.52 11.74
N LYS A 51 2.69 9.80 12.11
CA LYS A 51 1.65 10.63 12.75
C LYS A 51 0.47 10.87 11.81
N PHE A 52 0.72 11.06 10.53
CA PHE A 52 -0.32 11.21 9.52
C PHE A 52 -1.13 9.91 9.37
N ASP A 53 -0.45 8.77 9.25
CA ASP A 53 -1.06 7.45 9.13
C ASP A 53 -2.02 7.16 10.29
N ALA A 54 -1.53 7.32 11.52
CA ALA A 54 -2.31 7.09 12.74
C ALA A 54 -3.55 8.00 12.84
N ARG A 55 -3.52 9.19 12.24
CA ARG A 55 -4.63 10.16 12.28
C ARG A 55 -5.65 9.95 11.17
N GLN A 56 -5.21 9.53 9.98
CA GLN A 56 -6.06 9.50 8.79
C GLN A 56 -6.65 8.12 8.52
N PHE A 57 -5.94 7.05 8.86
CA PHE A 57 -6.38 5.68 8.58
C PHE A 57 -6.85 5.01 9.86
N LYS A 58 -8.13 4.63 9.84
CA LYS A 58 -8.74 3.80 10.88
C LYS A 58 -8.73 2.36 10.39
N VAL A 59 -8.18 1.48 11.20
CA VAL A 59 -8.26 0.03 10.96
C VAL A 59 -9.60 -0.46 11.49
N ASP A 60 -10.21 -1.43 10.80
CA ASP A 60 -11.42 -2.08 11.28
C ASP A 60 -11.18 -2.64 12.70
N PRO A 61 -12.02 -2.33 13.70
CA PRO A 61 -11.88 -2.88 15.05
C PRO A 61 -11.90 -4.40 15.12
N ALA A 62 -12.51 -5.08 14.15
CA ALA A 62 -12.53 -6.54 14.05
C ALA A 62 -11.23 -7.13 13.48
N ALA A 63 -10.35 -6.30 12.89
CA ALA A 63 -9.08 -6.76 12.37
C ALA A 63 -8.09 -7.04 13.52
N VAL A 64 -7.61 -8.28 13.59
CA VAL A 64 -6.61 -8.72 14.57
C VAL A 64 -5.24 -8.72 13.90
N ARG A 65 -4.27 -8.12 14.59
CA ARG A 65 -2.86 -8.10 14.20
C ARG A 65 -2.02 -8.87 15.20
N SER A 66 -1.24 -9.85 14.74
CA SER A 66 -0.30 -10.57 15.58
C SER A 66 1.09 -10.56 14.97
N ALA A 67 2.07 -10.12 15.75
CA ALA A 67 3.46 -10.09 15.32
C ALA A 67 3.99 -11.51 15.07
N VAL A 68 4.81 -11.66 14.04
CA VAL A 68 5.48 -12.91 13.70
C VAL A 68 6.87 -12.60 13.15
N ASP A 69 7.86 -13.39 13.54
CA ASP A 69 9.18 -13.36 12.93
C ASP A 69 9.21 -14.32 11.75
N CYS A 70 9.47 -13.80 10.54
CA CYS A 70 9.59 -14.59 9.32
C CYS A 70 11.04 -14.65 8.87
N GLY A 71 11.89 -15.35 9.64
CA GLY A 71 13.30 -15.53 9.28
C GLY A 71 14.10 -14.24 9.41
N ALA A 72 14.03 -13.61 10.59
CA ALA A 72 14.62 -12.33 10.97
C ALA A 72 13.98 -11.09 10.30
N VAL A 73 12.88 -11.25 9.57
CA VAL A 73 12.07 -10.13 9.08
C VAL A 73 10.83 -9.98 9.97
N PRO A 74 10.67 -8.85 10.69
CA PRO A 74 9.46 -8.58 11.47
C PRO A 74 8.25 -8.46 10.54
N CYS A 75 7.28 -9.34 10.76
CA CYS A 75 6.04 -9.43 10.01
C CYS A 75 4.86 -9.40 10.96
N GLU A 76 3.66 -9.31 10.38
CA GLU A 76 2.41 -9.36 11.12
C GLU A 76 1.42 -10.22 10.35
N TRP A 77 0.74 -11.12 11.05
CA TRP A 77 -0.51 -11.67 10.57
C TRP A 77 -1.61 -10.64 10.74
N LEU A 78 -2.42 -10.47 9.70
CA LEU A 78 -3.61 -9.64 9.72
C LEU A 78 -4.80 -10.52 9.37
N THR A 79 -5.77 -10.60 10.28
CA THR A 79 -6.96 -11.44 10.11
C THR A 79 -8.22 -10.66 10.43
N VAL A 80 -9.24 -10.81 9.58
CA VAL A 80 -10.62 -10.34 9.76
C VAL A 80 -11.57 -11.53 9.99
N PRO A 81 -12.83 -11.33 10.43
CA PRO A 81 -13.76 -12.43 10.71
C PRO A 81 -13.94 -13.44 9.56
N GLU A 82 -13.83 -12.98 8.32
CA GLU A 82 -13.99 -13.79 7.10
C GLU A 82 -12.70 -14.52 6.67
N THR A 83 -11.62 -14.42 7.45
CA THR A 83 -10.32 -15.04 7.13
C THR A 83 -10.42 -16.57 7.10
N ARG A 84 -9.77 -17.18 6.12
CA ARG A 84 -9.69 -18.64 5.96
C ARG A 84 -8.26 -19.12 6.09
N ALA A 85 -8.02 -20.08 6.98
CA ALA A 85 -6.68 -20.57 7.31
C ALA A 85 -5.93 -21.16 6.11
N GLU A 86 -6.64 -21.73 5.14
CA GLU A 86 -6.06 -22.34 3.94
C GLU A 86 -5.71 -21.33 2.82
N ARG A 87 -5.97 -20.02 3.03
CA ARG A 87 -5.73 -18.96 2.04
C ARG A 87 -4.89 -17.85 2.64
N VAL A 88 -3.65 -17.73 2.18
CA VAL A 88 -2.69 -16.73 2.66
C VAL A 88 -2.33 -15.77 1.54
N ILE A 89 -2.30 -14.47 1.85
CA ILE A 89 -1.79 -13.41 0.97
C ILE A 89 -0.52 -12.85 1.60
N LEU A 90 0.61 -12.93 0.89
CA LEU A 90 1.80 -12.18 1.25
C LEU A 90 1.67 -10.75 0.72
N TYR A 91 1.42 -9.79 1.60
CA TYR A 91 1.32 -8.38 1.23
C TYR A 91 2.64 -7.65 1.45
N LEU A 92 3.29 -7.28 0.35
CA LEU A 92 4.48 -6.42 0.35
C LEU A 92 4.05 -4.98 0.14
N HIS A 93 4.19 -4.16 1.18
CA HIS A 93 3.67 -2.81 1.16
C HIS A 93 4.47 -1.85 0.25
N GLY A 94 3.80 -0.79 -0.21
CA GLY A 94 4.44 0.32 -0.92
C GLY A 94 5.23 1.25 0.01
N GLY A 95 5.32 2.54 -0.33
CA GLY A 95 6.03 3.53 0.52
C GLY A 95 7.45 3.84 0.04
N SER A 96 7.73 3.65 -1.25
CA SER A 96 8.98 4.06 -1.90
C SER A 96 10.25 3.49 -1.24
N PHE A 97 10.15 2.32 -0.62
CA PHE A 97 11.23 1.67 0.16
C PHE A 97 11.75 2.47 1.36
N ALA A 98 11.16 3.63 1.66
CA ALA A 98 11.62 4.54 2.69
C ALA A 98 10.60 4.70 3.82
N PHE A 99 9.31 4.47 3.57
CA PHE A 99 8.23 4.82 4.48
C PHE A 99 7.36 3.61 4.83
N ARG A 100 6.75 3.65 6.03
CA ARG A 100 5.84 2.63 6.55
C ARG A 100 4.57 3.30 7.07
N PHE A 101 3.41 2.75 6.70
CA PHE A 101 2.08 3.25 7.03
C PHE A 101 1.22 2.09 7.59
N PRO A 102 1.48 1.63 8.82
CA PRO A 102 0.88 0.40 9.34
C PRO A 102 -0.65 0.39 9.29
N ASN A 103 -1.32 1.52 9.54
CA ASN A 103 -2.77 1.59 9.55
C ASN A 103 -3.34 1.62 8.13
N ALA A 104 -2.77 2.41 7.22
CA ALA A 104 -3.19 2.40 5.82
C ALA A 104 -3.03 1.01 5.18
N TYR A 105 -1.94 0.31 5.50
CA TYR A 105 -1.69 -1.03 4.99
C TYR A 105 -2.64 -2.06 5.59
N ALA A 106 -2.88 -2.01 6.90
CA ALA A 106 -3.87 -2.88 7.54
C ALA A 106 -5.28 -2.63 7.00
N ALA A 107 -5.71 -1.38 6.85
CA ALA A 107 -7.02 -1.03 6.30
C ALA A 107 -7.19 -1.39 4.82
N PHE A 108 -6.09 -1.59 4.08
CA PHE A 108 -6.12 -2.04 2.69
C PHE A 108 -6.12 -3.57 2.55
N ALA A 109 -5.37 -4.25 3.42
CA ALA A 109 -5.17 -5.70 3.34
C ALA A 109 -6.20 -6.52 4.14
N ALA A 110 -6.87 -5.90 5.12
CA ALA A 110 -8.03 -6.42 5.85
C ALA A 110 -9.29 -6.30 4.99
#